data_AF-A0A5M4ENW9-F1
#
_entry.id   AF-A0A5M4ENW9-F1
#
_cell.length_a   1.000
_cell.length_b   1.000
_cell.length_c   1.000
_cell.angle_alpha   90.00
_cell.angle_beta   90.00
_cell.angle_gamma   90.00
#
_symmetry.space_group_name_H-M   'P 1'
#
loop_
_entity.id
_entity.type
_entity.pdbx_description
1 polymer ?
#
loop_
_entity_poly.entity_id
_entity_poly.type
_entity_poly.pdbx_seq_one_letter_code
_entity_poly.pdbx_strand_id
1 'polypeptide(L)' 'MIIKSIKTFIANPGKNEIKDKAFGKNLIFIKLETDDGIIGWGECYSQSDRDEQITSHVKKLEP' A
#
# COMPACT_ATOMS: atom_id res chain seq x y z
N MET A 1 9.97 -9.59 18.74
CA MET A 1 9.43 -9.37 17.39
C MET A 1 7.92 -9.28 17.41
N ILE A 2 7.43 -8.07 17.62
CA ILE A 2 6.04 -7.64 17.53
C ILE A 2 6.00 -6.42 16.59
N ILE A 3 4.96 -6.30 15.77
CA ILE A 3 4.76 -5.13 14.90
C ILE A 3 4.36 -3.92 15.76
N LYS A 4 5.09 -2.82 15.62
CA LYS A 4 4.86 -1.53 16.31
C LYS A 4 4.13 -0.52 15.45
N SER A 5 4.34 -0.56 14.13
CA SER A 5 3.68 0.37 13.22
C SER A 5 3.41 -0.28 11.87
N ILE A 6 2.30 0.13 11.27
CA ILE A 6 1.93 -0.19 9.89
C ILE A 6 1.70 1.14 9.18
N LYS A 7 2.32 1.34 8.02
CA LYS A 7 2.13 2.54 7.18
C LYS A 7 1.83 2.14 5.75
N THR A 8 0.88 2.86 5.14
CA THR A 8 0.46 2.61 3.76
C THR A 8 0.88 3.76 2.86
N PHE A 9 1.40 3.44 1.67
CA PHE A 9 1.81 4.39 0.64
C PHE A 9 1.16 4.00 -0.68
N ILE A 10 0.56 4.96 -1.39
CA ILE A 10 -0.10 4.70 -2.67
C ILE A 10 0.70 5.41 -3.77
N ALA A 11 1.14 4.65 -4.76
CA ALA A 11 1.78 5.15 -5.98
C ALA A 11 0.89 4.85 -7.19
N ASN A 12 0.64 5.85 -8.03
CA ASN A 12 -0.12 5.70 -9.27
C ASN A 12 0.77 6.05 -10.46
N PRO A 13 1.55 5.09 -10.99
CA PRO A 13 2.53 5.36 -12.05
C PRO A 13 1.86 5.77 -13.37
N GLY A 14 0.64 5.30 -13.65
CA GLY A 14 -0.07 5.57 -14.89
C GLY A 14 -1.04 6.74 -14.84
N LYS A 15 -1.08 7.53 -13.76
CA LYS A 15 -2.11 8.56 -13.52
C LYS A 15 -2.27 9.54 -14.69
N ASN A 16 -1.16 9.91 -15.32
CA ASN A 16 -1.11 10.91 -16.39
C ASN A 16 -1.01 10.28 -17.80
N GLU A 17 -1.09 8.95 -17.91
CA GLU A 17 -0.80 8.22 -19.15
C GLU A 17 -1.98 7.35 -19.59
N ILE A 18 -3.02 7.97 -20.16
CA ILE A 18 -4.31 7.32 -20.49
C ILE A 18 -4.19 6.13 -21.46
N LYS A 19 -3.13 6.09 -22.27
CA LYS A 19 -2.88 5.00 -23.24
C LYS A 19 -1.87 3.96 -22.75
N ASP A 20 -1.32 4.12 -21.55
CA ASP A 20 -0.32 3.21 -21.01
C ASP A 20 -0.96 2.01 -20.29
N LYS A 21 -0.25 0.88 -20.27
CA LYS A 21 -0.67 -0.35 -19.55
C LYS A 21 -0.72 -0.18 -18.03
N ALA A 22 -0.15 0.89 -17.50
CA ALA A 22 -0.22 1.30 -16.11
C ALA A 22 -1.44 2.19 -15.81
N PHE A 23 -2.18 2.66 -16.83
CA PHE A 23 -3.36 3.49 -16.60
C PHE A 23 -4.36 2.78 -15.68
N GLY A 24 -4.83 3.51 -14.68
CA GLY A 24 -5.79 2.99 -13.72
C GLY A 24 -5.20 2.02 -12.69
N LYS A 25 -3.89 1.76 -12.68
CA LYS A 25 -3.24 0.90 -11.68
C LYS A 25 -2.69 1.75 -10.53
N ASN A 26 -2.96 1.33 -9.30
CA ASN A 26 -2.21 1.82 -8.15
C ASN A 26 -1.40 0.67 -7.52
N LEU A 27 -0.20 1.02 -7.08
CA LEU A 27 0.64 0.18 -6.24
C LEU A 27 0.52 0.70 -4.81
N ILE A 28 0.11 -0.19 -3.90
CA ILE A 28 -0.07 0.12 -2.49
C ILE A 28 1.05 -0.57 -1.72
N PHE A 29 2.03 0.19 -1.27
CA PHE A 29 3.12 -0.31 -0.45
C PHE A 29 2.75 -0.25 1.03
N ILE A 30 3.08 -1.31 1.75
CA ILE A 30 2.89 -1.42 3.20
C ILE A 30 4.26 -1.52 3.85
N LYS A 31 4.54 -0.63 4.79
CA LYS A 31 5.72 -0.68 5.64
C LYS A 31 5.33 -1.17 7.03
N LEU A 32 6.03 -2.18 7.52
CA LEU A 32 5.93 -2.68 8.89
C LEU A 32 7.22 -2.33 9.62
N GLU A 33 7.11 -1.85 10.85
CA GLU A 33 8.25 -1.68 11.76
C GLU A 33 8.01 -2.51 13.02
N THR A 34 9.01 -3.29 13.44
CA THR A 34 8.94 -4.11 14.65
C THR A 34 9.57 -3.40 15.87
N ASP A 35 9.30 -3.95 17.05
CA ASP A 35 9.88 -3.53 18.32
C ASP A 35 11.41 -3.70 18.41
N ASP A 36 11.98 -4.62 17.62
CA ASP A 36 13.42 -4.88 17.51
C ASP A 36 14.08 -4.19 16.30
N GLY A 37 13.37 -3.26 15.64
CA GLY A 37 13.93 -2.38 14.60
C GLY A 37 13.97 -2.97 13.19
N ILE A 38 13.39 -4.16 12.98
CA ILE A 38 13.27 -4.78 11.65
C ILE A 38 12.19 -4.03 10.85
N ILE A 39 12.48 -3.80 9.57
CA ILE A 39 11.56 -3.17 8.62
C ILE A 39 11.15 -4.20 7.57
N GLY A 40 9.85 -4.41 7.43
CA GLY A 40 9.25 -5.23 6.38
C GLY A 40 8.54 -4.36 5.35
N TRP A 41 8.61 -4.76 4.08
CA TRP A 41 7.83 -4.15 2.99
C TRP A 41 6.97 -5.19 2.30
N GLY A 42 5.74 -4.81 1.96
CA GLY A 42 4.84 -5.57 1.12
C GLY A 42 4.18 -4.67 0.07
N GLU A 43 3.59 -5.27 -0.95
CA GLU A 43 2.88 -4.57 -2.02
C GLU A 43 1.52 -5.22 -2.26
N CYS A 44 0.51 -4.39 -2.50
CA CYS A 44 -0.79 -4.78 -3.04
C CYS A 44 -1.11 -3.97 -4.28
N TYR A 45 -1.75 -4.61 -5.25
CA TYR A 45 -2.27 -3.95 -6.43
C TYR A 45 -3.72 -3.51 -6.21
N SER A 46 -4.08 -2.32 -6.70
CA SER A 46 -5.45 -1.88 -6.86
C SER A 46 -5.72 -1.33 -8.26
N GLN A 47 -6.98 -1.36 -8.66
CA GLN A 47 -7.46 -0.49 -9.73
C GLN A 47 -7.88 0.85 -9.11
N SER A 48 -7.73 1.94 -9.86
CA SER A 48 -8.24 3.27 -9.52
C SER A 48 -9.68 3.19 -9.06
N ASP A 49 -10.00 3.96 -8.01
CA ASP A 49 -11.26 3.96 -7.24
C ASP A 49 -11.43 2.86 -6.17
N ARG A 50 -10.46 1.94 -6.05
CA ARG A 50 -10.51 0.84 -5.05
C ARG A 50 -9.48 0.92 -3.93
N ASP A 51 -8.68 1.99 -3.89
CA ASP A 51 -7.61 2.15 -2.91
C ASP A 51 -8.14 2.21 -1.48
N GLU A 52 -9.24 2.93 -1.25
CA GLU A 52 -9.82 3.10 0.09
C GLU A 52 -10.29 1.77 0.66
N GLN A 53 -10.98 0.96 -0.14
CA GLN A 53 -11.48 -0.35 0.27
C GLN A 53 -10.31 -1.26 0.63
N ILE A 54 -9.26 -1.33 -0.19
CA ILE A 54 -8.08 -2.17 0.09
C ILE A 54 -7.33 -1.67 1.33
N THR A 55 -7.05 -0.37 1.41
CA THR A 55 -6.30 0.21 2.55
C THR A 55 -7.08 0.15 3.86
N SER A 56 -8.41 0.12 3.81
CA SER A 56 -9.25 -0.07 5.02
C SER A 56 -9.00 -1.41 5.72
N HIS A 57 -8.64 -2.46 4.97
CA HIS A 57 -8.28 -3.75 5.57
C HIS A 57 -6.96 -3.66 6.33
N VAL A 58 -5.96 -2.96 5.77
CA VAL A 58 -4.66 -2.73 6.41
C VAL A 58 -4.83 -1.87 7.67
N LYS A 59 -5.65 -0.83 7.60
CA LYS A 59 -5.96 0.05 8.74
C LYS A 59 -6.55 -0.70 9.93
N LYS A 60 -7.35 -1.75 9.69
CA LYS A 60 -7.91 -2.60 10.76
C LYS A 60 -6.87 -3.50 11.43
N LEU A 61 -5.68 -3.64 10.86
CA LEU A 61 -4.57 -4.40 11.41
C LEU A 61 -3.56 -3.52 12.17
N GLU A 62 -3.77 -2.21 12.19
CA GLU A 62 -2.90 -1.29 12.93
C GLU A 62 -2.91 -1.66 14.44
N PRO A 63 -1.72 -1.76 15.07
CA PRO A 63 -1.58 -2.18 16.47
C PRO A 63 -1.97 -1.10 17.50
#